data_AF-A0AAV5E1T6-F1
#
_entry.id   AF-A0AAV5E1T6-F1
#
_cell.length_a   1.000
_cell.length_b   1.000
_cell.length_c   1.000
_cell.angle_alpha   90.00
_cell.angle_beta   90.00
_cell.angle_gamma   90.00
#
_symmetry.space_group_name_H-M   'P 1'
#
loop_
_entity.id
_entity.type
_entity.pdbx_description
1 polymer ?
#
loop_
_entity_poly.entity_id
_entity_poly.type
_entity_poly.pdbx_seq_one_letter_code
_entity_poly.pdbx_strand_id
1 'polypeptide(L)'
;MTPSDDEIDGIKAYIPRLRIARWPKGFKIVPIEKYDSQTNPRAWLQLYSTVIHLAGGDSYVMANYLSVCLDPAVQIWLMSLPEESIISWGDINRKLIESFEATCNRSGNHFDLTRIKQKTDEPLRDYIE
;
A
#
# COMPACT_ATOMS: atom_id res chain seq x y z
N MET A 1 -3.39 -3.44 37.15
CA MET A 1 -4.39 -3.07 36.14
C MET A 1 -4.11 -3.96 34.94
N THR A 2 -4.91 -5.00 34.73
CA THR A 2 -4.79 -5.84 33.54
C THR A 2 -5.32 -5.04 32.34
N PRO A 3 -4.67 -5.07 31.17
CA PRO A 3 -5.26 -4.54 29.95
C PRO A 3 -6.65 -5.14 29.78
N SER A 4 -7.67 -4.31 29.50
CA SER A 4 -8.99 -4.83 29.09
C SER A 4 -8.78 -5.63 27.81
N ASP A 5 -9.52 -6.73 27.61
CA ASP A 5 -9.45 -7.51 26.35
C ASP A 5 -9.78 -6.64 25.12
N ASP A 6 -10.45 -5.49 25.32
CA ASP A 6 -10.70 -4.46 24.30
C ASP A 6 -9.43 -3.73 23.81
N GLU A 7 -8.33 -3.79 24.57
CA GLU A 7 -7.10 -3.06 24.25
C GLU A 7 -6.29 -3.72 23.13
N ILE A 8 -6.66 -4.96 22.76
CA ILE A 8 -5.99 -5.76 21.73
C ILE A 8 -6.62 -5.55 20.33
N ASP A 9 -7.82 -4.97 20.22
CA ASP A 9 -8.70 -5.27 19.09
C ASP A 9 -8.64 -4.30 17.88
N GLY A 10 -7.57 -3.52 17.73
CA GLY A 10 -7.38 -2.76 16.50
C GLY A 10 -6.22 -1.76 16.48
N ILE A 11 -5.97 -1.21 15.29
CA ILE A 11 -4.94 -0.17 15.07
C ILE A 11 -5.38 1.08 15.84
N LYS A 12 -4.71 1.38 16.96
CA LYS A 12 -5.06 2.50 17.85
C LYS A 12 -5.09 3.85 17.14
N ALA A 13 -4.27 4.02 16.11
CA ALA A 13 -4.26 5.20 15.26
C ALA A 13 -5.58 5.43 14.49
N TYR A 14 -6.38 4.39 14.26
CA TYR A 14 -7.69 4.52 13.63
C TYR A 14 -8.72 4.96 14.63
N ILE A 15 -9.59 5.89 14.25
CA ILE A 15 -10.81 6.13 15.04
C ILE A 15 -11.70 4.88 15.09
N PRO A 16 -12.52 4.71 16.15
CA PRO A 16 -13.37 3.53 16.31
C PRO A 16 -14.20 3.18 15.08
N ARG A 17 -14.85 4.18 14.43
CA ARG A 17 -15.67 3.93 13.23
C ARG A 17 -14.89 3.36 12.05
N LEU A 18 -13.61 3.72 11.91
CA LEU A 18 -12.79 3.24 10.79
C LEU A 18 -12.42 1.76 10.96
N ARG A 19 -12.40 1.24 12.20
CA ARG A 19 -12.12 -0.17 12.52
C ARG A 19 -13.29 -1.11 12.16
N ILE A 20 -14.49 -0.57 11.93
CA ILE A 20 -15.71 -1.35 11.70
C ILE A 20 -15.88 -1.65 10.20
N ALA A 21 -14.99 -2.48 9.64
CA ALA A 21 -15.12 -2.92 8.25
C ALA A 21 -16.26 -3.95 8.08
N ARG A 22 -17.12 -3.71 7.08
CA ARG A 22 -18.11 -4.70 6.63
C ARG A 22 -17.51 -5.52 5.50
N TRP A 23 -16.98 -6.70 5.84
CA TRP A 23 -16.34 -7.58 4.87
C TRP A 23 -17.36 -8.09 3.81
N PRO A 24 -17.06 -7.95 2.51
CA PRO A 24 -17.91 -8.46 1.45
C PRO A 24 -18.12 -9.98 1.55
N LYS A 25 -19.32 -10.45 1.18
CA LYS A 25 -19.57 -11.90 1.14
C LYS A 25 -18.63 -12.55 0.12
N GLY A 26 -17.89 -13.56 0.58
CA GLY A 26 -16.92 -14.26 -0.26
C GLY A 26 -15.63 -13.47 -0.53
N PHE A 27 -15.33 -12.43 0.27
CA PHE A 27 -14.05 -11.74 0.21
C PHE A 27 -12.91 -12.74 0.39
N LYS A 28 -12.05 -12.85 -0.62
CA LYS A 28 -10.89 -13.73 -0.59
C LYS A 28 -9.66 -12.89 -0.29
N ILE A 29 -8.75 -13.44 0.50
CA ILE A 29 -7.41 -12.91 0.66
C ILE A 29 -6.78 -12.91 -0.73
N VAL A 30 -6.53 -11.71 -1.26
CA VAL A 30 -5.86 -11.55 -2.55
C VAL A 30 -4.35 -11.52 -2.28
N PRO A 31 -3.54 -12.30 -3.02
CA PRO A 31 -2.09 -12.23 -2.91
C PRO A 31 -1.61 -10.89 -3.48
N ILE A 32 -1.51 -9.90 -2.61
CA ILE A 32 -0.86 -8.62 -2.88
C ILE A 32 0.49 -8.67 -2.18
N GLU A 33 1.56 -8.31 -2.89
CA GLU A 33 2.87 -8.18 -2.27
C GLU A 33 2.81 -7.15 -1.14
N LYS A 34 3.43 -7.49 -0.01
CA LYS A 34 3.46 -6.59 1.14
C LYS A 34 4.23 -5.32 0.78
N TYR A 35 3.77 -4.19 1.34
CA TYR A 35 4.48 -2.94 1.20
C TYR A 35 5.75 -2.95 2.05
N ASP A 36 6.90 -2.86 1.39
CA ASP A 36 8.24 -3.05 1.95
C ASP A 36 8.95 -1.74 2.34
N SER A 37 8.25 -0.61 2.33
CA SER A 37 8.77 0.76 2.54
C SER A 37 9.74 1.30 1.46
N GLN A 38 10.14 0.48 0.49
CA GLN A 38 11.08 0.85 -0.57
C GLN A 38 10.39 1.04 -1.92
N THR A 39 9.28 0.34 -2.13
CA THR A 39 8.43 0.49 -3.31
C THR A 39 7.78 1.87 -3.33
N ASN A 40 7.58 2.44 -4.51
CA ASN A 40 6.87 3.71 -4.66
C ASN A 40 5.48 3.62 -3.99
N PRO A 41 5.21 4.40 -2.92
CA PRO A 41 4.00 4.25 -2.12
C PRO A 41 2.73 4.57 -2.93
N ARG A 42 2.80 5.52 -3.88
CA ARG A 42 1.64 5.88 -4.71
C ARG A 42 1.25 4.74 -5.64
N ALA A 43 2.23 4.17 -6.34
CA ALA A 43 1.99 3.07 -7.27
C ALA A 43 1.46 1.81 -6.54
N TRP A 44 2.07 1.48 -5.40
CA TRP A 44 1.63 0.35 -4.59
C TRP A 44 0.20 0.55 -4.04
N LEU A 45 -0.11 1.73 -3.50
CA LEU A 45 -1.46 2.05 -2.99
C LEU A 45 -2.54 2.02 -4.09
N GLN A 46 -2.19 2.43 -5.32
CA GLN A 46 -3.10 2.34 -6.47
C GLN A 46 -3.42 0.89 -6.83
N LEU A 47 -2.40 0.03 -6.91
CA LEU A 47 -2.59 -1.40 -7.16
C LEU A 47 -3.41 -2.04 -6.04
N TYR A 48 -3.03 -1.79 -4.79
CA TYR A 48 -3.74 -2.26 -3.60
C TYR A 48 -5.22 -1.88 -3.64
N SER A 49 -5.53 -0.58 -3.81
CA SER A 49 -6.91 -0.09 -3.83
C SER A 49 -7.72 -0.74 -4.95
N THR A 50 -7.11 -0.89 -6.13
CA THR A 50 -7.77 -1.52 -7.29
C THR A 50 -8.14 -2.97 -7.00
N VAL A 51 -7.21 -3.74 -6.45
CA VAL A 51 -7.44 -5.16 -6.13
C VAL A 51 -8.54 -5.33 -5.08
N ILE A 52 -8.52 -4.54 -4.02
CA ILE A 52 -9.54 -4.61 -2.96
C ILE A 52 -10.90 -4.17 -3.49
N HIS A 53 -10.94 -3.16 -4.35
CA HIS A 53 -12.18 -2.72 -4.99
C HIS A 53 -12.77 -3.80 -5.90
N LEU A 54 -11.94 -4.50 -6.68
CA LEU A 54 -12.36 -5.64 -7.50
C LEU A 54 -12.87 -6.82 -6.66
N ALA A 55 -12.38 -6.96 -5.43
CA ALA A 55 -12.90 -7.92 -4.45
C ALA A 55 -14.19 -7.43 -3.73
N GLY A 56 -14.75 -6.30 -4.15
CA GLY A 56 -15.97 -5.70 -3.60
C GLY A 56 -15.75 -4.90 -2.31
N GLY A 57 -14.50 -4.60 -1.95
CA GLY A 57 -14.16 -3.83 -0.76
C GLY A 57 -14.37 -2.33 -0.92
N ASP A 58 -14.85 -1.70 0.14
CA ASP A 58 -14.96 -0.25 0.27
C ASP A 58 -13.73 0.36 0.97
N SER A 59 -13.77 1.66 1.27
CA SER A 59 -12.68 2.35 1.96
C SER A 59 -12.41 1.82 3.38
N TYR A 60 -13.40 1.27 4.07
CA TYR A 60 -13.22 0.68 5.39
C TYR A 60 -12.51 -0.67 5.28
N VAL A 61 -12.90 -1.48 4.30
CA VAL A 61 -12.20 -2.74 3.97
C VAL A 61 -10.76 -2.45 3.57
N MET A 62 -10.53 -1.44 2.72
CA MET A 62 -9.19 -1.00 2.33
C MET A 62 -8.34 -0.60 3.56
N ALA A 63 -8.88 0.20 4.47
CA ALA A 63 -8.17 0.61 5.68
C ALA A 63 -7.79 -0.60 6.56
N ASN A 64 -8.73 -1.51 6.82
CA ASN A 64 -8.49 -2.60 7.76
C ASN A 64 -7.62 -3.72 7.18
N TYR A 65 -7.81 -4.05 5.90
CA TYR A 65 -7.00 -5.07 5.24
C TYR A 65 -5.55 -4.62 5.00
N LEU A 66 -5.30 -3.30 4.97
CA LEU A 66 -3.97 -2.75 4.68
C LEU A 66 -2.94 -3.30 5.65
N SER A 67 -3.27 -3.39 6.94
CA SER A 67 -2.35 -3.84 7.98
C SER A 67 -1.73 -5.21 7.72
N VAL A 68 -2.48 -6.11 7.08
CA VAL A 68 -2.03 -7.46 6.69
C VAL A 68 -1.06 -7.40 5.50
N CYS A 69 -1.22 -6.39 4.65
CA CYS A 69 -0.41 -6.11 3.47
C CYS A 69 0.78 -5.18 3.74
N LEU A 70 1.12 -4.91 5.00
CA LEU A 70 2.32 -4.15 5.37
C LEU A 70 3.42 -5.09 5.85
N ASP A 71 4.67 -4.78 5.51
CA ASP A 71 5.82 -5.44 6.15
C ASP A 71 5.98 -5.01 7.61
N PRO A 72 6.67 -5.82 8.45
CA PRO A 72 6.76 -5.58 9.89
C PRO A 72 7.25 -4.17 10.26
N ALA A 73 8.22 -3.62 9.53
CA ALA A 73 8.72 -2.26 9.79
C ALA A 73 7.64 -1.19 9.56
N VAL A 74 6.80 -1.35 8.53
CA VAL A 74 5.72 -0.40 8.23
C VAL A 74 4.54 -0.60 9.20
N GLN A 75 4.29 -1.83 9.65
CA GLN A 75 3.32 -2.09 10.72
C GLN A 75 3.71 -1.38 12.02
N ILE A 76 4.99 -1.42 12.42
CA ILE A 76 5.50 -0.69 13.59
C ILE A 76 5.26 0.81 13.42
N TRP A 77 5.55 1.37 12.24
CA TRP A 77 5.24 2.77 11.95
C TRP A 77 3.75 3.08 12.14
N LEU A 78 2.85 2.25 11.57
CA LEU A 78 1.41 2.44 11.69
C LEU A 78 0.93 2.41 13.15
N MET A 79 1.51 1.52 13.96
CA MET A 79 1.24 1.40 15.40
C MET A 79 1.82 2.56 16.22
N SER A 80 2.87 3.23 15.73
CA SER A 80 3.51 4.37 16.40
C SER A 80 2.79 5.69 16.20
N LEU A 81 1.82 5.74 15.28
CA LEU A 81 1.04 6.96 15.02
C LEU A 81 0.17 7.33 16.23
N PRO A 82 -0.10 8.62 16.45
CA PRO A 82 -0.96 9.06 17.55
C PRO A 82 -2.34 8.39 17.47
N GLU A 83 -2.90 8.08 18.62
CA GLU A 83 -4.23 7.46 18.73
C GLU A 83 -5.26 8.32 18.00
N GLU A 84 -6.18 7.65 17.31
CA GLU A 84 -7.31 8.27 16.60
C GLU A 84 -6.92 9.33 15.55
N SER A 85 -5.65 9.41 15.16
CA SER A 85 -5.14 10.38 14.17
C SER A 85 -5.50 10.07 12.71
N ILE A 86 -6.10 8.90 12.46
CA ILE A 86 -6.52 8.45 11.14
C ILE A 86 -8.04 8.30 11.15
N ILE A 87 -8.69 9.17 10.37
CA ILE A 87 -10.16 9.23 10.31
C ILE A 87 -10.75 8.62 9.03
N SER A 88 -9.91 8.38 8.02
CA SER A 88 -10.32 7.88 6.70
C SER A 88 -9.21 7.12 5.99
N TRP A 89 -9.58 6.34 4.96
CA TRP A 89 -8.63 5.76 4.00
C TRP A 89 -7.69 6.80 3.39
N GLY A 90 -8.20 8.00 3.08
CA GLY A 90 -7.41 9.09 2.54
C GLY A 90 -6.30 9.57 3.48
N ASP A 91 -6.54 9.55 4.79
CA ASP A 91 -5.51 9.94 5.77
C ASP A 91 -4.41 8.90 5.89
N ILE A 92 -4.76 7.61 5.79
CA ILE A 92 -3.77 6.52 5.74
C ILE A 92 -2.86 6.73 4.54
N ASN A 93 -3.44 6.92 3.36
CA ASN A 93 -2.69 7.12 2.12
C ASN A 93 -1.75 8.31 2.21
N ARG A 94 -2.27 9.45 2.68
CA ARG A 94 -1.48 10.68 2.83
C ARG A 94 -0.29 10.46 3.77
N LYS A 95 -0.52 9.92 4.97
CA LYS A 95 0.53 9.69 5.96
C LYS A 95 1.57 8.67 5.48
N LEU A 96 1.14 7.60 4.80
CA LEU A 96 2.04 6.57 4.26
C LEU A 96 2.93 7.18 3.16
N ILE A 97 2.34 7.92 2.22
CA ILE A 97 3.09 8.63 1.17
C ILE A 97 4.07 9.62 1.81
N GLU A 98 3.62 10.50 2.69
CA GLU A 98 4.49 11.49 3.36
C GLU A 98 5.66 10.85 4.11
N SER A 99 5.46 9.65 4.69
CA SER A 99 6.48 8.96 5.47
C SER A 99 7.51 8.21 4.61
N PHE A 100 7.10 7.68 3.45
CA PHE A 100 7.93 6.74 2.67
C PHE A 100 8.27 7.21 1.25
N GLU A 101 7.64 8.29 0.74
CA GLU A 101 7.93 8.86 -0.58
C GLU A 101 9.37 9.40 -0.65
N ALA A 102 9.87 10.03 0.41
CA ALA A 102 11.25 10.51 0.48
C ALA A 102 12.28 9.37 0.60
N THR A 103 11.89 8.25 1.22
CA THR A 103 12.74 7.05 1.37
C THR A 103 12.99 6.38 0.01
N CYS A 104 11.98 6.38 -0.87
CA CYS A 104 12.09 5.87 -2.24
C CYS A 104 13.01 6.75 -3.12
N ASN A 105 12.95 8.08 -2.97
CA ASN A 105 13.78 8.99 -3.77
C ASN A 105 15.25 9.05 -3.33
N ARG A 106 15.59 8.57 -2.12
CA ARG A 106 16.99 8.47 -1.68
C ARG A 106 17.71 7.22 -2.22
N SER A 107 16.98 6.17 -2.58
CA SER A 107 17.54 5.00 -3.30
C SER A 107 17.55 5.18 -4.82
N GLY A 108 16.78 6.13 -5.37
CA GLY A 108 16.67 6.39 -6.81
C GLY A 108 17.77 7.27 -7.45
N ASN A 109 18.72 7.81 -6.69
CA ASN A 109 19.73 8.74 -7.23
C ASN A 109 21.08 8.11 -7.62
N HIS A 110 21.21 6.78 -7.71
CA HIS A 110 22.48 6.19 -8.14
C HIS A 110 22.40 5.20 -9.31
N PHE A 111 21.23 4.73 -9.75
CA PHE A 111 21.20 3.83 -10.91
C PHE A 111 20.05 4.10 -11.88
N ASP A 112 20.46 4.71 -13.00
CA ASP A 112 20.15 4.25 -14.35
C ASP A 112 18.85 4.75 -15.02
N LEU A 113 18.78 6.08 -15.21
CA LEU A 113 17.98 6.68 -16.29
C LEU A 113 18.66 6.57 -17.68
N THR A 114 19.59 5.63 -17.90
CA THR A 114 20.25 5.46 -19.22
C THR A 114 19.89 4.18 -19.98
N ARG A 115 18.96 3.35 -19.50
CA ARG A 115 18.56 2.11 -20.22
C ARG A 115 17.23 2.14 -20.97
N ILE A 116 16.77 3.32 -21.39
CA ILE A 116 15.83 3.41 -22.52
C ILE A 116 16.54 4.09 -23.69
N LYS A 117 17.49 3.37 -24.28
CA LYS A 117 17.73 3.49 -25.73
C LYS A 117 16.84 2.46 -26.39
N GLN A 118 15.74 2.92 -26.96
CA GLN A 118 14.96 2.18 -27.94
C GLN A 118 15.91 1.79 -29.07
N LYS A 119 16.29 0.51 -29.13
CA LYS A 119 16.93 -0.07 -30.31
C LYS A 119 15.83 -0.36 -31.30
N THR A 120 15.67 0.51 -32.29
CA THR A 120 14.99 0.16 -33.53
C THR A 120 16.06 0.05 -34.61
N ASP A 121 16.83 -1.03 -34.53
CA ASP A 121 17.80 -1.45 -35.55
C ASP A 121 17.40 -2.85 -36.03
N GLU A 122 16.12 -2.97 -36.41
CA GLU A 122 15.65 -4.12 -37.18
C GLU A 122 15.99 -3.87 -38.65
N PRO A 123 16.81 -4.73 -39.29
CA PRO A 123 17.04 -4.62 -40.72
C PRO A 123 15.75 -5.00 -41.46
N LEU A 124 15.23 -4.06 -42.26
CA LEU A 124 14.23 -4.31 -43.30
C LEU A 124 14.81 -5.32 -44.30
N ARG A 125 14.55 -6.61 -44.04
CA ARG A 125 14.65 -7.66 -45.06
C ARG A 125 13.40 -7.58 -45.93
N ASP A 126 13.43 -6.70 -46.92
CA ASP A 126 12.67 -6.89 -48.15
C ASP A 126 13.67 -7.14 -49.28
N TYR A 127 13.91 -8.43 -49.52
CA TYR A 127 14.46 -8.96 -50.77
C TYR A 127 13.74 -10.28 -51.04
N ILE A 128 13.50 -10.53 -52.33
CA ILE A 128 12.66 -11.55 -52.99
C ILE A 128 11.30 -10.97 -53.39
N GLU A 129 10.96 -10.73 -54.65
CA GLU A 129 11.61 -10.85 -55.97
C GLU A 129 10.82 -9.94 -56.93
#